data_AF-A0A316TSP9-F1
#
_entry.id   AF-A0A316TSP9-F1
#
_cell.length_a   1.000
_cell.length_b   1.000
_cell.length_c   1.000
_cell.angle_alpha   90.00
_cell.angle_beta   90.00
_cell.angle_gamma   90.00
#
_symmetry.space_group_name_H-M   'P 1'
#
loop_
_entity.id
_entity.type
_entity.pdbx_description
1 polymer ?
#
loop_
_entity_poly.entity_id
_entity_poly.type
_entity_poly.pdbx_seq_one_letter_code
_entity_poly.pdbx_strand_id
1 'polypeptide(L)'
;MMNENSYQFDRQEELFRRYLDGELSSGEEREALHMIADSEEMREMLRFERSLSMGFLQMQDPGSFTVPDNFKDSVMNRIEQAESAPEKTEISKNKSAEPLSIFRKRTVTFHPVLAAAAMILISFGFGYLLFTQMQPAAGEGFDGERQTEIQTISGSEAESQIWIRFVYFDESAETIEVAGDFNDWEPTELSREIMDGRQVWTGMIPVTRGEHKYMFVKDGEEWVTDPLAEVQQDDGFGNKNAVLYL
;
A
#
# COMPACT_ATOMS: atom_id res chain seq x y z
N MET A 1 -51.64 6.49 9.49
CA MET A 1 -51.15 5.63 10.59
C MET A 1 -49.68 5.38 10.30
N MET A 2 -48.77 6.02 11.03
CA MET A 2 -47.33 5.81 10.83
C MET A 2 -46.97 4.37 11.23
N ASN A 3 -46.13 3.74 10.40
CA ASN A 3 -45.64 2.36 10.54
C ASN A 3 -44.72 2.22 11.76
N GLU A 4 -44.85 1.15 12.55
CA GLU A 4 -43.95 0.83 13.68
C GLU A 4 -42.47 0.81 13.27
N ASN A 5 -42.14 0.44 12.03
CA ASN A 5 -40.76 0.49 11.53
C ASN A 5 -40.21 1.91 11.36
N SER A 6 -41.06 2.92 11.14
CA SER A 6 -40.60 4.32 11.05
C SER A 6 -40.24 4.87 12.42
N TYR A 7 -41.00 4.52 13.46
CA TYR A 7 -40.69 4.94 14.83
C TYR A 7 -39.37 4.37 15.36
N GLN A 8 -39.03 3.15 14.97
CA GLN A 8 -37.75 2.53 15.35
C GLN A 8 -36.58 3.21 14.63
N PHE A 9 -36.73 3.47 13.33
CA PHE A 9 -35.70 4.13 12.54
C PHE A 9 -35.42 5.55 13.04
N ASP A 10 -36.45 6.36 13.33
CA ASP A 10 -36.27 7.73 13.81
C ASP A 10 -35.54 7.79 15.17
N ARG A 11 -35.84 6.86 16.09
CA ARG A 11 -35.16 6.75 17.38
C ARG A 11 -33.69 6.35 17.20
N GLN A 12 -33.42 5.43 16.29
CA GLN A 12 -32.08 4.96 15.99
C GLN A 12 -31.22 6.07 15.38
N GLU A 13 -31.80 6.87 14.48
CA GLU A 13 -31.15 8.05 13.90
C GLU A 13 -30.85 9.13 14.95
N GLU A 14 -31.77 9.36 15.89
CA GLU A 14 -31.56 10.32 16.99
C GLU A 14 -30.39 9.90 17.91
N LEU A 15 -30.32 8.61 18.27
CA LEU A 15 -29.20 8.04 19.03
C LEU A 15 -27.88 8.14 18.26
N PHE A 16 -27.92 7.89 16.95
CA PHE A 16 -26.76 8.00 16.08
C PHE A 16 -26.23 9.45 15.97
N ARG A 17 -27.11 10.43 15.81
CA ARG A 17 -26.74 11.86 15.80
C ARG A 17 -26.07 12.27 17.11
N ARG A 18 -26.67 11.92 18.25
CA ARG A 18 -26.09 12.19 19.57
C ARG A 18 -24.73 11.50 19.79
N TYR A 19 -24.52 10.33 19.19
CA TYR A 19 -23.23 9.65 19.19
C TYR A 19 -22.17 10.44 18.42
N LEU A 20 -22.51 10.91 17.21
CA LEU A 20 -21.59 11.73 16.40
C LEU A 20 -21.24 13.05 17.07
N ASP A 21 -22.20 13.69 17.72
CA ASP A 21 -22.02 14.95 18.45
C ASP A 21 -21.26 14.78 19.78
N GLY A 22 -21.01 13.54 20.21
CA GLY A 22 -20.33 13.23 21.47
C GLY A 22 -21.16 13.54 22.73
N GLU A 23 -22.49 13.63 22.60
CA GLU A 23 -23.42 14.01 23.67
C GLU A 23 -23.98 12.81 24.46
N LEU A 24 -23.49 11.60 24.20
CA LEU A 24 -23.93 10.37 24.88
C LEU A 24 -23.15 10.13 26.18
N SER A 25 -23.85 9.61 27.19
CA SER A 25 -23.20 9.06 28.39
C SER A 25 -22.54 7.71 28.08
N SER A 26 -21.57 7.28 28.91
CA SER A 26 -20.82 6.02 28.71
C SER A 26 -21.68 4.74 28.71
N GLY A 27 -22.92 4.82 29.20
CA GLY A 27 -23.91 3.74 29.11
C GLY A 27 -24.65 3.74 27.76
N GLU A 28 -25.09 4.90 27.30
CA GLU A 28 -25.82 5.06 26.03
C GLU A 28 -24.90 4.90 24.81
N GLU A 29 -23.61 5.25 24.94
CA GLU A 29 -22.62 5.06 23.89
C GLU A 29 -22.47 3.58 23.48
N ARG A 30 -22.52 2.66 24.46
CA ARG A 30 -22.48 1.22 24.18
C ARG A 30 -23.72 0.75 23.41
N GLU A 31 -24.89 1.29 23.74
CA GLU A 31 -26.14 0.97 23.06
C GLU A 31 -26.12 1.50 21.62
N ALA A 32 -25.64 2.72 21.41
CA ALA A 32 -25.45 3.29 20.08
C ALA A 32 -24.44 2.47 19.25
N LEU A 33 -23.32 2.05 19.84
CA LEU A 33 -22.32 1.22 19.16
C LEU A 33 -22.87 -0.17 18.78
N HIS A 34 -23.66 -0.81 19.65
CA HIS A 34 -24.29 -2.09 19.34
C HIS A 34 -25.31 -1.96 18.21
N MET A 35 -26.11 -0.91 18.24
CA MET A 35 -27.10 -0.58 17.22
C MET A 35 -26.45 -0.28 15.85
N ILE A 36 -25.34 0.46 15.83
CA ILE A 36 -24.56 0.72 14.62
C ILE A 36 -23.96 -0.61 14.12
N ALA A 37 -23.41 -1.45 15.00
CA ALA A 37 -22.86 -2.75 14.61
C ALA A 37 -23.90 -3.69 13.98
N ASP A 38 -25.16 -3.62 14.40
CA ASP A 38 -26.22 -4.51 13.88
C ASP A 38 -26.85 -4.04 12.56
N SER A 39 -26.70 -2.78 12.18
CA SER A 39 -27.32 -2.21 10.96
C SER A 39 -26.28 -1.81 9.91
N GLU A 40 -26.42 -2.32 8.69
CA GLU A 40 -25.50 -2.00 7.60
C GLU A 40 -25.60 -0.50 7.24
N GLU A 41 -26.81 0.05 7.25
CA GLU A 41 -27.07 1.44 6.89
C GLU A 41 -26.37 2.44 7.83
N MET A 42 -26.34 2.19 9.15
CA MET A 42 -25.65 3.09 10.08
C MET A 42 -24.14 2.90 10.09
N ARG A 43 -23.63 1.70 9.77
CA ARG A 43 -22.18 1.52 9.54
C ARG A 43 -21.70 2.35 8.37
N GLU A 44 -22.44 2.32 7.27
CA GLU A 44 -22.13 3.11 6.09
C GLU A 44 -22.23 4.62 6.37
N MET A 45 -23.26 5.05 7.10
CA MET A 45 -23.39 6.46 7.51
C MET A 45 -22.24 6.93 8.42
N LEU A 46 -21.80 6.09 9.37
CA LEU A 46 -20.65 6.39 10.23
C LEU A 46 -19.34 6.48 9.45
N ARG A 47 -19.13 5.56 8.50
CA ARG A 47 -17.95 5.56 7.62
C ARG A 47 -17.91 6.82 6.75
N PHE A 48 -19.06 7.23 6.24
CA PHE A 48 -19.21 8.46 5.46
C PHE A 48 -18.88 9.71 6.31
N GLU A 49 -19.40 9.82 7.53
CA GLU A 49 -19.08 10.96 8.40
C GLU A 49 -17.59 10.97 8.80
N ARG A 50 -17.00 9.79 9.06
CA ARG A 50 -15.56 9.63 9.30
C ARG A 50 -14.72 10.06 8.10
N SER A 51 -15.16 9.77 6.87
CA SER A 51 -14.43 10.16 5.67
C SER A 51 -14.52 11.67 5.40
N LEU A 52 -15.68 12.29 5.67
CA LEU A 52 -15.83 13.76 5.59
C LEU A 52 -14.97 14.48 6.62
N SER A 53 -15.00 14.01 7.87
CA SER A 53 -14.20 14.60 8.95
C SER A 53 -12.71 14.42 8.72
N MET A 54 -12.25 13.24 8.27
CA MET A 54 -10.82 13.03 7.91
C MET A 54 -10.41 13.89 6.71
N GLY A 55 -11.23 13.96 5.65
CA GLY A 55 -10.94 14.80 4.49
C GLY A 55 -10.85 16.30 4.83
N PHE A 56 -11.66 16.76 5.79
CA PHE A 56 -11.60 18.14 6.27
C PHE A 56 -10.40 18.40 7.19
N LEU A 57 -10.00 17.41 8.00
CA LEU A 57 -8.79 17.50 8.84
C LEU A 57 -7.49 17.48 8.02
N GLN A 58 -7.52 16.86 6.84
CA GLN A 58 -6.40 16.83 5.90
C GLN A 58 -6.30 18.12 5.05
N MET A 59 -7.36 18.94 5.00
CA MET A 59 -7.32 20.30 4.44
C MET A 59 -6.68 21.28 5.43
N GLN A 60 -5.37 21.44 5.33
CA GLN A 60 -4.59 22.30 6.23
C GLN A 60 -4.78 23.81 6.02
N ASP A 61 -5.63 24.24 5.08
CA ASP A 61 -6.00 25.65 4.91
C ASP A 61 -7.35 25.80 4.15
N PRO A 62 -8.47 26.07 4.84
CA PRO A 62 -9.78 26.27 4.20
C PRO A 62 -9.84 27.53 3.32
N GLY A 63 -8.80 28.38 3.32
CA GLY A 63 -8.67 29.55 2.44
C GLY A 63 -7.90 29.30 1.14
N SER A 64 -7.30 28.13 0.96
CA SER A 64 -6.39 27.85 -0.17
C SER A 64 -7.07 27.28 -1.42
N PHE A 65 -8.40 27.03 -1.38
CA PHE A 65 -9.14 26.59 -2.55
C PHE A 65 -9.33 27.76 -3.53
N THR A 66 -8.34 27.94 -4.41
CA THR A 66 -8.48 28.81 -5.57
C THR A 66 -8.91 27.96 -6.76
N VAL A 67 -10.09 28.27 -7.30
CA VAL A 67 -10.55 27.66 -8.55
C VAL A 67 -9.55 28.08 -9.64
N PRO A 68 -8.92 27.13 -10.36
CA PRO A 68 -8.03 27.48 -11.46
C PRO A 68 -8.73 28.35 -12.49
N ASP A 69 -8.05 29.38 -13.02
CA ASP A 69 -8.65 30.36 -13.94
C ASP A 69 -9.29 29.71 -15.19
N ASN A 70 -8.84 28.51 -15.57
CA ASN A 70 -9.30 27.72 -16.72
C ASN A 70 -10.30 26.60 -16.34
N PHE A 71 -10.81 26.57 -15.10
CA PHE A 71 -11.70 25.52 -14.63
C PHE A 71 -12.97 25.42 -15.47
N LYS A 72 -13.60 26.56 -15.77
CA LYS A 72 -14.81 26.62 -16.59
C LYS A 72 -14.55 26.03 -17.98
N ASP A 73 -13.48 26.43 -18.64
CA ASP A 73 -13.17 25.96 -19.99
C ASP A 73 -12.86 24.45 -19.99
N SER A 74 -12.18 23.97 -18.94
CA SER A 74 -11.85 22.56 -18.77
C SER A 74 -13.09 21.70 -18.51
N VAL A 75 -14.06 22.19 -17.71
CA VAL A 75 -15.34 21.51 -17.48
C VAL A 75 -16.18 21.50 -18.77
N MET A 76 -16.28 22.64 -19.45
CA MET A 76 -17.07 22.75 -20.68
C MET A 76 -16.51 21.85 -21.80
N ASN A 77 -15.19 21.83 -21.99
CA ASN A 77 -14.54 20.98 -22.99
C ASN A 77 -14.74 19.49 -22.68
N ARG A 78 -14.72 19.09 -21.40
CA ARG A 78 -14.94 17.69 -20.98
C ARG A 78 -16.39 17.25 -21.16
N ILE A 79 -17.36 18.15 -20.96
CA ILE A 79 -18.78 17.89 -21.23
C ILE A 79 -19.01 17.75 -22.75
N GLU A 80 -18.44 18.65 -23.57
CA GLU A 80 -18.52 18.55 -25.03
C GLU A 80 -17.87 17.25 -25.55
N GLN A 81 -16.77 16.80 -24.96
CA GLN A 81 -16.15 15.50 -25.27
C GLN A 81 -17.01 14.30 -24.83
N ALA A 82 -17.72 14.42 -23.72
CA ALA A 82 -18.62 13.38 -23.23
C ALA A 82 -19.93 13.32 -24.04
N GLU A 83 -20.42 14.46 -24.55
CA GLU A 83 -21.61 14.55 -25.42
C GLU A 83 -21.32 14.20 -26.89
N SER A 84 -20.09 14.42 -27.36
CA SER A 84 -19.66 14.03 -28.72
C SER A 84 -19.25 12.56 -28.85
N ALA A 85 -19.23 11.82 -27.73
CA ALA A 85 -19.10 10.37 -27.77
C ALA A 85 -20.42 9.74 -28.28
N PRO A 86 -20.42 8.93 -29.35
CA PRO A 86 -21.65 8.31 -29.82
C PRO A 86 -22.22 7.35 -28.77
N GLU A 87 -23.47 7.62 -28.42
CA GLU A 87 -24.34 6.82 -27.57
C GLU A 87 -24.41 5.36 -28.07
N LYS A 88 -24.23 4.41 -27.13
CA LYS A 88 -24.12 2.96 -27.33
C LYS A 88 -25.19 2.38 -28.27
N THR A 89 -24.82 1.68 -29.35
CA THR A 89 -25.20 0.28 -29.64
C THR A 89 -24.49 -0.24 -30.88
N GLU A 90 -23.72 -1.33 -30.77
CA GLU A 90 -23.88 -2.56 -31.56
C GLU A 90 -22.72 -3.54 -31.28
N ILE A 91 -23.10 -4.74 -30.86
CA ILE A 91 -22.20 -5.90 -30.70
C ILE A 91 -21.71 -6.29 -32.11
N SER A 92 -20.55 -5.78 -32.52
CA SER A 92 -19.91 -6.17 -33.77
C SER A 92 -19.14 -7.48 -33.60
N LYS A 93 -19.78 -8.58 -33.99
CA LYS A 93 -19.09 -9.82 -34.35
C LYS A 93 -18.37 -9.61 -35.70
N ASN A 94 -17.05 -9.39 -35.73
CA ASN A 94 -16.14 -10.19 -36.58
C ASN A 94 -14.66 -9.76 -36.56
N LYS A 95 -13.84 -10.81 -36.55
CA LYS A 95 -12.59 -11.04 -37.30
C LYS A 95 -11.31 -10.30 -36.90
N SER A 96 -10.41 -11.16 -36.39
CA SER A 96 -8.96 -11.21 -36.62
C SER A 96 -8.13 -10.05 -36.08
N ALA A 97 -7.78 -10.17 -34.81
CA ALA A 97 -6.49 -9.69 -34.32
C ALA A 97 -5.65 -10.93 -33.97
N GLU A 98 -4.48 -11.04 -34.59
CA GLU A 98 -3.55 -12.15 -34.44
C GLU A 98 -3.03 -12.27 -32.99
N PRO A 99 -2.82 -13.49 -32.46
CA PRO A 99 -2.17 -13.66 -31.18
C PRO A 99 -0.70 -13.27 -31.28
N LEU A 100 -0.25 -12.38 -30.39
CA LEU A 100 1.14 -11.99 -30.19
C LEU A 100 2.06 -13.22 -30.13
N SER A 101 2.90 -13.36 -31.15
CA SER A 101 3.83 -14.47 -31.31
C SER A 101 5.09 -14.28 -30.44
N ILE A 102 4.95 -14.47 -29.13
CA ILE A 102 6.07 -14.53 -28.17
C ILE A 102 6.83 -15.88 -28.21
N PHE A 103 6.38 -16.84 -29.00
CA PHE A 103 6.98 -18.18 -29.13
C PHE A 103 7.72 -18.44 -30.45
N ARG A 104 8.55 -17.49 -30.91
CA ARG A 104 9.48 -17.79 -32.03
C ARG A 104 10.78 -18.38 -31.47
N LYS A 105 11.01 -19.68 -31.70
CA LYS A 105 12.29 -20.35 -31.42
C LYS A 105 13.43 -19.56 -32.10
N ARG A 106 14.27 -18.93 -31.30
CA ARG A 106 15.49 -18.23 -31.76
C ARG A 106 16.64 -19.23 -31.73
N THR A 107 17.17 -19.58 -32.90
CA THR A 107 18.38 -20.42 -32.99
C THR A 107 19.58 -19.58 -32.61
N VAL A 108 20.11 -19.78 -31.41
CA VAL A 108 21.34 -19.14 -30.93
C VAL A 108 22.52 -19.87 -31.55
N THR A 109 23.30 -19.17 -32.38
CA THR A 109 24.56 -19.70 -32.91
C THR A 109 25.66 -19.48 -31.89
N PHE A 110 26.13 -20.56 -31.27
CA PHE A 110 27.22 -20.51 -30.29
C PHE A 110 28.52 -20.06 -30.97
N HIS A 111 29.13 -18.99 -30.48
CA HIS A 111 30.49 -18.59 -30.85
C HIS A 111 31.46 -18.96 -29.71
N PRO A 112 32.55 -19.69 -29.97
CA PRO A 112 33.43 -20.24 -28.93
C PRO A 112 34.13 -19.17 -28.09
N VAL A 113 34.21 -17.93 -28.58
CA VAL A 113 34.83 -16.79 -27.89
C VAL A 113 33.99 -16.31 -26.69
N LEU A 114 32.66 -16.39 -26.76
CA LEU A 114 31.76 -15.99 -25.65
C LEU A 114 31.81 -16.98 -24.47
N ALA A 115 32.05 -18.26 -24.74
CA ALA A 115 32.19 -19.29 -23.70
C ALA A 115 33.47 -19.09 -22.87
N ALA A 116 34.56 -18.63 -23.48
CA ALA A 116 35.82 -18.35 -22.79
C ALA A 116 35.71 -17.15 -21.83
N ALA A 117 34.97 -16.11 -22.21
CA ALA A 117 34.74 -14.93 -21.37
C ALA A 117 33.90 -15.27 -20.11
N ALA A 118 32.89 -16.12 -20.23
CA ALA A 118 32.08 -16.58 -19.10
C ALA A 118 32.90 -17.40 -18.09
N MET A 119 33.82 -18.24 -18.56
CA MET A 119 34.70 -19.05 -17.69
C MET A 119 35.67 -18.19 -16.85
N ILE A 120 36.17 -17.09 -17.41
CA ILE A 120 37.08 -16.18 -16.69
C ILE A 120 36.33 -15.45 -15.56
N LEU A 121 35.10 -15.01 -15.80
CA LEU A 121 34.28 -14.34 -14.79
C LEU A 121 33.89 -15.28 -13.64
N ILE A 122 33.53 -16.53 -13.96
CA ILE A 122 33.21 -17.55 -12.94
C ILE A 122 34.45 -17.90 -12.10
N SER A 123 35.63 -17.96 -12.72
CA SER A 123 36.89 -18.26 -12.02
C SER A 123 37.33 -17.11 -11.09
N PHE A 124 37.12 -15.86 -11.49
CA PHE A 124 37.40 -14.69 -10.65
C PHE A 124 36.44 -14.59 -9.45
N GLY A 125 35.15 -14.86 -9.66
CA GLY A 125 34.15 -14.89 -8.60
C GLY A 125 34.39 -16.01 -7.58
N PHE A 126 34.73 -17.22 -8.06
CA PHE A 126 35.03 -18.36 -7.19
C PHE A 126 36.36 -18.18 -6.42
N GLY A 127 37.36 -17.55 -7.04
CA GLY A 127 38.61 -17.18 -6.36
C GLY A 127 38.40 -16.17 -5.24
N TYR A 128 37.52 -15.18 -5.44
CA TYR A 128 37.16 -14.19 -4.41
C TYR A 128 36.42 -14.84 -3.24
N LEU A 129 35.50 -15.76 -3.51
CA LEU A 129 34.74 -16.50 -2.49
C LEU A 129 35.65 -17.44 -1.65
N LEU A 130 36.66 -18.06 -2.27
CA LEU A 130 37.63 -18.89 -1.56
C LEU A 130 38.61 -18.04 -0.72
N PHE A 131 38.95 -16.82 -1.17
CA PHE A 131 39.82 -15.91 -0.43
C PHE A 131 39.20 -15.44 0.89
N THR A 132 37.88 -15.23 0.93
CA THR A 132 37.17 -14.90 2.18
C THR A 132 37.07 -16.08 3.15
N GLN A 133 37.14 -17.33 2.67
CA GLN A 133 37.13 -18.53 3.53
C GLN A 133 38.49 -18.88 4.15
N MET A 134 39.60 -18.37 3.60
CA MET A 134 40.97 -18.67 4.09
C MET A 134 41.56 -17.62 5.03
N GLN A 135 40.78 -16.64 5.52
CA GLN A 135 41.24 -15.76 6.58
C GLN A 135 41.23 -16.49 7.94
N PRO A 136 42.38 -16.68 8.61
CA PRO A 136 42.38 -17.15 9.99
C PRO A 136 41.74 -16.07 10.86
N ALA A 137 40.79 -16.48 11.71
CA ALA A 137 40.33 -15.66 12.82
C ALA A 137 41.51 -15.43 13.78
N ALA A 138 42.23 -14.32 13.59
CA ALA A 138 43.22 -13.84 14.55
C ALA A 138 42.48 -13.05 15.62
N GLY A 139 42.38 -13.65 16.81
CA GLY A 139 41.78 -13.07 17.98
C GLY A 139 42.56 -11.87 18.53
N GLU A 140 41.78 -11.04 19.23
CA GLU A 140 42.08 -10.16 20.36
C GLU A 140 43.50 -9.63 20.54
N GLY A 141 43.61 -8.32 20.39
CA GLY A 141 44.64 -7.48 20.99
C GLY A 141 44.05 -6.11 21.31
N PHE A 142 43.57 -5.95 22.54
CA PHE A 142 43.31 -4.65 23.13
C PHE A 142 44.65 -4.08 23.58
N ASP A 143 45.13 -2.99 22.97
CA ASP A 143 46.01 -2.03 23.65
C ASP A 143 45.98 -0.70 22.89
N GLY A 144 45.79 0.36 23.65
CA GLY A 144 45.29 1.63 23.16
C GLY A 144 46.31 2.53 22.48
N GLU A 145 45.79 3.38 21.60
CA GLU A 145 46.20 4.77 21.48
C GLU A 145 45.00 5.59 20.98
N ARG A 146 44.50 6.48 21.85
CA ARG A 146 43.50 7.49 21.49
C ARG A 146 44.19 8.53 20.62
N GLN A 147 43.91 8.54 19.32
CA GLN A 147 44.08 9.74 18.51
C GLN A 147 42.70 10.34 18.23
N THR A 148 42.47 11.44 18.93
CA THR A 148 41.31 12.32 18.80
C THR A 148 41.40 13.04 17.45
N GLU A 149 40.90 12.42 16.39
CA GLU A 149 40.53 13.16 15.20
C GLU A 149 39.05 13.54 15.36
N ILE A 150 38.81 14.80 15.73
CA ILE A 150 37.48 15.40 15.66
C ILE A 150 37.17 15.53 14.17
N GLN A 151 36.67 14.46 13.57
CA GLN A 151 35.95 14.57 12.31
C GLN A 151 34.58 15.14 12.66
N THR A 152 34.42 16.42 12.30
CA THR A 152 33.14 17.11 12.20
C THR A 152 32.11 16.17 11.60
N ILE A 153 31.22 15.65 12.46
CA ILE A 153 30.06 14.89 12.04
C ILE A 153 29.12 15.91 11.39
N SER A 154 29.27 16.12 10.08
CA SER A 154 28.16 16.55 9.25
C SER A 154 27.02 15.58 9.52
N GLY A 155 25.89 16.10 10.02
CA GLY A 155 24.80 15.30 10.58
C GLY A 155 24.40 14.14 9.70
N SER A 156 24.69 12.92 10.18
CA SER A 156 23.84 11.78 9.89
C SER A 156 22.59 12.00 10.75
N GLU A 157 21.48 12.30 10.08
CA GLU A 157 20.16 12.06 10.65
C GLU A 157 20.19 10.63 11.18
N ALA A 158 20.13 10.49 12.50
CA ALA A 158 19.95 9.20 13.12
C ALA A 158 18.55 8.74 12.69
N GLU A 159 18.48 7.93 11.63
CA GLU A 159 17.27 7.30 11.14
C GLU A 159 16.71 6.41 12.25
N SER A 160 15.79 6.98 13.03
CA SER A 160 15.07 6.24 14.04
C SER A 160 14.09 5.31 13.34
N GLN A 161 14.40 4.02 13.31
CA GLN A 161 13.50 3.02 12.77
C GLN A 161 12.32 2.78 13.74
N ILE A 162 11.11 2.74 13.20
CA ILE A 162 9.85 2.49 13.90
C ILE A 162 9.33 1.13 13.43
N TRP A 163 8.91 0.28 14.37
CA TRP A 163 8.28 -0.99 14.03
C TRP A 163 6.80 -0.77 13.70
N ILE A 164 6.41 -1.08 12.48
CA ILE A 164 5.03 -0.96 11.98
C ILE A 164 4.43 -2.35 11.81
N ARG A 165 3.17 -2.48 12.22
CA ARG A 165 2.39 -3.69 11.99
C ARG A 165 1.62 -3.56 10.69
N PHE A 166 1.96 -4.39 9.72
CA PHE A 166 1.15 -4.57 8.52
C PHE A 166 0.08 -5.61 8.78
N VAL A 167 -1.13 -5.38 8.27
CA VAL A 167 -2.30 -6.26 8.45
C VAL A 167 -3.05 -6.37 7.13
N TYR A 168 -3.35 -7.58 6.70
CA TYR A 168 -4.11 -7.85 5.48
C TYR A 168 -5.16 -8.95 5.71
N PHE A 169 -6.36 -8.79 5.14
CA PHE A 169 -7.48 -9.71 5.36
C PHE A 169 -7.79 -10.48 4.07
N ASP A 170 -7.55 -11.80 4.08
CA ASP A 170 -7.92 -12.69 2.98
C ASP A 170 -7.98 -14.14 3.44
N GLU A 171 -9.16 -14.75 3.28
CA GLU A 171 -9.43 -16.16 3.63
C GLU A 171 -8.97 -17.14 2.54
N SER A 172 -8.81 -16.66 1.31
CA SER A 172 -8.45 -17.46 0.14
C SER A 172 -6.96 -17.51 -0.13
N ALA A 173 -6.19 -16.55 0.40
CA ALA A 173 -4.74 -16.49 0.21
C ALA A 173 -4.02 -17.65 0.93
N GLU A 174 -3.02 -18.21 0.26
CA GLU A 174 -2.08 -19.19 0.81
C GLU A 174 -0.86 -18.51 1.43
N THR A 175 -0.39 -17.40 0.85
CA THR A 175 0.64 -16.53 1.42
C THR A 175 0.32 -15.07 1.16
N ILE A 176 0.74 -14.20 2.09
CA ILE A 176 0.76 -12.75 1.88
C ILE A 176 2.12 -12.23 2.32
N GLU A 177 2.73 -11.44 1.47
CA GLU A 177 4.01 -10.77 1.71
C GLU A 177 3.83 -9.26 1.58
N VAL A 178 4.68 -8.48 2.22
CA VAL A 178 4.72 -7.02 2.08
C VAL A 178 6.03 -6.58 1.42
N ALA A 179 5.93 -5.66 0.47
CA ALA A 179 7.06 -5.08 -0.24
C ALA A 179 6.88 -3.57 -0.37
N GLY A 180 7.94 -2.82 -0.09
CA GLY A 180 7.95 -1.37 -0.19
C GLY A 180 9.37 -0.80 -0.24
N ASP A 181 9.49 0.52 -0.31
CA ASP A 181 10.79 1.19 -0.33
C ASP A 181 11.65 0.93 0.93
N PHE A 182 11.04 0.67 2.08
CA PHE A 182 11.75 0.32 3.32
C PHE A 182 12.48 -1.04 3.30
N ASN A 183 12.14 -1.91 2.34
CA ASN A 183 12.83 -3.19 2.14
C ASN A 183 13.23 -3.39 0.68
N ASP A 184 13.52 -2.30 -0.05
CA ASP A 184 13.93 -2.32 -1.45
C ASP A 184 12.99 -3.11 -2.38
N TRP A 185 11.69 -3.14 -2.03
CA TRP A 185 10.65 -3.93 -2.70
C TRP A 185 10.90 -5.45 -2.70
N GLU A 186 11.70 -5.96 -1.76
CA GLU A 186 11.88 -7.39 -1.52
C GLU A 186 10.69 -7.94 -0.70
N PRO A 187 9.87 -8.88 -1.23
CA PRO A 187 8.72 -9.39 -0.51
C PRO A 187 9.10 -10.04 0.81
N THR A 188 8.45 -9.61 1.89
CA THR A 188 8.63 -10.16 3.23
C THR A 188 7.35 -10.84 3.69
N GLU A 189 7.42 -12.15 3.91
CA GLU A 189 6.27 -12.99 4.31
C GLU A 189 5.65 -12.55 5.65
N LEU A 190 4.32 -12.42 5.66
CA LEU A 190 3.53 -12.14 6.86
C LEU A 190 3.05 -13.44 7.51
N SER A 191 2.89 -13.41 8.83
CA SER A 191 2.37 -14.55 9.57
C SER A 191 0.85 -14.64 9.47
N ARG A 192 0.33 -15.84 9.23
CA ARG A 192 -1.11 -16.14 9.25
C ARG A 192 -1.61 -16.29 10.69
N GLU A 193 -2.65 -15.53 11.03
CA GLU A 193 -3.33 -15.55 12.32
C GLU A 193 -4.86 -15.64 12.14
N ILE A 194 -5.58 -16.01 13.20
CA ILE A 194 -7.05 -16.00 13.23
C ILE A 194 -7.49 -14.95 14.26
N MET A 195 -8.21 -13.92 13.82
CA MET A 195 -8.76 -12.86 14.67
C MET A 195 -10.27 -12.74 14.42
N ASP A 196 -11.07 -12.79 15.49
CA ASP A 196 -12.54 -12.73 15.43
C ASP A 196 -13.17 -13.71 14.44
N GLY A 197 -12.59 -14.91 14.33
CA GLY A 197 -13.05 -15.95 13.40
C GLY A 197 -12.68 -15.70 11.93
N ARG A 198 -11.92 -14.65 11.61
CA ARG A 198 -11.44 -14.33 10.26
C ARG A 198 -9.94 -14.61 10.15
N GLN A 199 -9.52 -14.98 8.95
CA GLN A 199 -8.10 -15.14 8.61
C GLN A 199 -7.45 -13.77 8.38
N VAL A 200 -6.33 -13.54 9.04
CA VAL A 200 -5.56 -12.29 8.99
C VAL A 200 -4.09 -12.60 8.75
N TRP A 201 -3.45 -11.81 7.92
CA TRP A 201 -2.02 -11.83 7.68
C TRP A 201 -1.39 -10.63 8.36
N THR A 202 -0.39 -10.84 9.23
CA THR A 202 0.20 -9.77 10.02
C THR A 202 1.71 -9.95 10.22
N GLY A 203 2.45 -8.83 10.29
CA GLY A 203 3.89 -8.83 10.55
C GLY A 203 4.39 -7.49 11.04
N MET A 204 5.43 -7.51 11.89
CA MET A 204 6.12 -6.31 12.36
C MET A 204 7.33 -6.05 11.46
N ILE A 205 7.29 -4.96 10.71
CA ILE A 205 8.36 -4.58 9.78
C ILE A 205 8.97 -3.26 10.25
N PRO A 206 10.30 -3.13 10.26
CA PRO A 206 10.94 -1.94 10.77
C PRO A 206 11.08 -0.92 9.62
N VAL A 207 10.44 0.23 9.76
CA VAL A 207 10.34 1.28 8.73
C VAL A 207 10.99 2.56 9.24
N THR A 208 11.73 3.27 8.40
CA THR A 208 12.33 4.55 8.75
C THR A 208 11.25 5.65 8.84
N ARG A 209 11.60 6.83 9.38
CA ARG A 209 10.66 7.96 9.39
C ARG A 209 10.58 8.59 8.00
N GLY A 210 9.40 9.00 7.58
CA GLY A 210 9.19 9.58 6.26
C GLY A 210 7.97 9.04 5.52
N GLU A 211 7.92 9.32 4.22
CA GLU A 211 6.93 8.79 3.29
C GLU A 211 7.44 7.47 2.71
N HIS A 212 6.60 6.43 2.77
CA HIS A 212 6.92 5.09 2.31
C HIS A 212 5.83 4.56 1.38
N LYS A 213 6.23 3.95 0.27
CA LYS A 213 5.33 3.31 -0.68
C LYS A 213 5.44 1.80 -0.54
N TYR A 214 4.30 1.12 -0.53
CA TYR A 214 4.25 -0.33 -0.40
C TYR A 214 3.05 -0.96 -1.13
N MET A 215 3.14 -2.27 -1.30
CA MET A 215 2.08 -3.15 -1.76
C MET A 215 2.15 -4.49 -1.01
N PHE A 216 1.08 -5.28 -1.09
CA PHE A 216 1.09 -6.68 -0.72
C PHE A 216 1.32 -7.56 -1.94
N VAL A 217 1.97 -8.70 -1.75
CA VAL A 217 2.09 -9.76 -2.75
C VAL A 217 1.32 -10.96 -2.25
N LYS A 218 0.27 -11.33 -3.00
CA LYS A 218 -0.57 -12.50 -2.72
C LYS A 218 -0.08 -13.69 -3.51
N ASP A 219 0.09 -14.81 -2.81
CA ASP A 219 0.47 -16.11 -3.37
C ASP A 219 1.76 -16.05 -4.23
N GLY A 220 2.64 -15.07 -3.96
CA GLY A 220 3.91 -14.84 -4.67
C GLY A 220 3.78 -14.31 -6.11
N GLU A 221 2.57 -14.07 -6.62
CA GLU A 221 2.36 -13.72 -8.03
C GLU A 221 1.55 -12.42 -8.21
N GLU A 222 0.60 -12.14 -7.33
CA GLU A 222 -0.35 -11.03 -7.48
C GLU A 222 0.04 -9.84 -6.61
N TRP A 223 0.33 -8.70 -7.22
CA TRP A 223 0.59 -7.45 -6.52
C TRP A 223 -0.73 -6.73 -6.22
N VAL A 224 -1.02 -6.57 -4.93
CA VAL A 224 -2.28 -6.02 -4.44
C VAL A 224 -1.99 -4.74 -3.66
N THR A 225 -2.60 -3.63 -4.08
CA THR A 225 -2.60 -2.40 -3.28
C THR A 225 -3.33 -2.64 -1.98
N ASP A 226 -2.78 -2.15 -0.86
CA ASP A 226 -3.47 -2.24 0.43
C ASP A 226 -4.87 -1.58 0.34
N PRO A 227 -5.97 -2.35 0.52
CA PRO A 227 -7.32 -1.83 0.49
C PRO A 227 -7.64 -0.89 1.65
N LEU A 228 -6.86 -0.95 2.74
CA LEU A 228 -7.03 -0.16 3.95
C LEU A 228 -6.12 1.08 3.98
N ALA A 229 -5.28 1.27 2.97
CA ALA A 229 -4.42 2.46 2.89
C ALA A 229 -5.24 3.73 2.70
N GLU A 230 -4.97 4.73 3.53
CA GLU A 230 -5.63 6.04 3.47
C GLU A 230 -5.27 6.81 2.20
N VAL A 231 -4.01 6.70 1.78
CA VAL A 231 -3.48 7.36 0.59
C VAL A 231 -2.94 6.32 -0.36
N GLN A 232 -3.32 6.45 -1.64
CA GLN A 232 -2.80 5.64 -2.73
C GLN A 232 -2.26 6.56 -3.83
N GLN A 233 -1.12 6.18 -4.41
CA GLN A 233 -0.47 6.93 -5.47
C GLN A 233 -0.26 6.05 -6.71
N ASP A 234 -0.56 6.60 -7.89
CA ASP A 234 -0.32 5.93 -9.17
C ASP A 234 1.18 5.65 -9.36
N ASP A 235 1.51 4.43 -9.77
CA ASP A 235 2.90 3.99 -9.99
C ASP A 235 3.43 4.34 -11.40
N GLY A 236 2.57 4.83 -12.29
CA GLY A 236 2.88 5.14 -13.68
C GLY A 236 2.84 3.94 -14.64
N PHE A 237 2.56 2.74 -14.14
CA PHE A 237 2.45 1.49 -14.90
C PHE A 237 1.04 0.89 -14.88
N GLY A 238 0.09 1.62 -14.28
CA GLY A 238 -1.33 1.25 -14.22
C GLY A 238 -1.74 0.62 -12.89
N ASN A 239 -0.81 0.48 -11.93
CA ASN A 239 -1.15 0.10 -10.56
C ASN A 239 -1.09 1.31 -9.63
N LYS A 240 -1.45 1.07 -8.36
CA LYS A 240 -1.37 2.08 -7.31
C LYS A 240 -0.60 1.51 -6.13
N ASN A 241 0.34 2.28 -5.61
CA ASN A 241 1.02 1.98 -4.36
C ASN A 241 0.22 2.57 -3.20
N ALA A 242 0.17 1.86 -2.09
CA ALA A 242 -0.26 2.44 -0.82
C ALA A 242 0.86 3.35 -0.29
N VAL A 243 0.49 4.46 0.34
CA VAL A 243 1.42 5.43 0.91
C VAL A 243 1.25 5.47 2.43
N LEU A 244 2.36 5.28 3.14
CA LEU A 244 2.48 5.31 4.59
C LEU A 244 3.32 6.52 5.01
N TYR A 245 2.83 7.31 5.96
CA TYR A 245 3.56 8.45 6.54
C TYR A 245 3.88 8.18 8.01
N LEU A 246 5.16 8.28 8.41
CA LEU A 246 5.67 7.97 9.75
C LEU A 246 6.42 9.12 10.42
#